data_AF-A0A924BXC4-F1
#
_entry.id   AF-A0A924BXC4-F1
#
_cell.length_a   1.000
_cell.length_b   1.000
_cell.length_c   1.000
_cell.angle_alpha   90.00
_cell.angle_beta   90.00
_cell.angle_gamma   90.00
#
_symmetry.space_group_name_H-M   'P 1'
#
loop_
_entity.id
_entity.type
_entity.pdbx_description
1 polymer ?
#
loop_
_entity_poly.entity_id
_entity_poly.type
_entity_poly.pdbx_seq_one_letter_code
_entity_poly.pdbx_strand_id
1 'polypeptide(L)' 'GLTTRYRALHDDLGLTSVVVTHDMAEALLLADRVVVVAAGRIAADATPAVLLRGHPDPTVAAMIATPRRQAERLAGL' A
#
# COMPACT_ATOMS: atom_id res chain seq x y z
N GLY A 1 -5.34 -0.24 15.44
CA GLY A 1 -5.82 1.05 14.89
C GLY A 1 -7.07 0.86 14.04
N LEU A 2 -7.52 1.89 13.34
CA LEU A 2 -8.62 1.79 12.35
C LEU A 2 -8.32 0.71 11.29
N THR A 3 -7.08 0.72 10.79
CA THR A 3 -6.45 -0.25 9.88
C THR A 3 -6.71 -1.71 10.32
N THR A 4 -6.35 -2.05 11.55
CA THR A 4 -6.50 -3.42 12.09
C THR A 4 -7.96 -3.86 12.16
N ARG A 5 -8.86 -2.96 12.55
CA ARG A 5 -10.30 -3.28 12.65
C ARG A 5 -10.93 -3.47 11.27
N TYR A 6 -10.52 -2.66 10.31
CA TYR A 6 -10.95 -2.81 8.92
C TYR A 6 -10.52 -4.16 8.33
N ARG A 7 -9.25 -4.55 8.51
CA ARG A 7 -8.74 -5.84 8.01
C ARG A 7 -9.50 -7.02 8.61
N ALA A 8 -9.70 -7.01 9.94
CA ALA A 8 -10.45 -8.07 10.62
C ALA A 8 -11.89 -8.19 10.11
N LEU A 9 -12.57 -7.07 9.87
CA LEU A 9 -13.94 -7.07 9.33
C LEU A 9 -14.00 -7.57 7.88
N HIS A 10 -13.03 -7.18 7.05
CA HIS A 10 -12.92 -7.67 5.68
C HIS A 10 -12.72 -9.19 5.66
N ASP A 11 -11.82 -9.71 6.49
CA ASP A 11 -11.54 -11.14 6.61
C ASP A 11 -12.76 -11.93 7.14
N ASP A 12 -13.54 -11.34 8.07
CA ASP A 12 -14.74 -11.97 8.66
C ASP A 12 -15.95 -12.00 7.70
N LEU A 13 -16.15 -10.92 6.93
CA LEU A 13 -17.30 -10.81 6.01
C LEU A 13 -17.06 -11.41 4.63
N GLY A 14 -15.80 -11.64 4.25
CA GLY A 14 -15.42 -12.21 2.94
C GLY A 14 -15.85 -11.36 1.74
N LEU A 15 -16.06 -10.06 1.92
CA LEU A 15 -16.55 -9.15 0.88
C LEU A 15 -15.40 -8.62 0.02
N THR A 16 -15.66 -8.34 -1.25
CA THR A 16 -14.73 -7.52 -2.03
C THR A 16 -14.77 -6.08 -1.52
N SER A 17 -13.61 -5.49 -1.22
CA SER A 17 -13.54 -4.14 -0.68
C SER A 17 -12.50 -3.30 -1.42
N VAL A 18 -12.82 -2.03 -1.64
CA VAL A 18 -11.92 -1.05 -2.28
C VAL A 18 -11.70 0.08 -1.30
N VAL A 19 -10.44 0.31 -0.92
CA VAL A 19 -10.03 1.41 -0.04
C VAL A 19 -9.25 2.43 -0.86
N VAL A 20 -9.62 3.70 -0.73
CA VAL A 20 -8.87 4.82 -1.32
C VAL A 20 -8.18 5.56 -0.19
N THR A 21 -6.86 5.67 -0.27
CA THR A 21 -6.04 6.40 0.69
C THR A 21 -4.94 7.16 -0.03
N HIS A 22 -4.46 8.22 0.60
CA HIS A 22 -3.27 8.95 0.18
C HIS A 22 -2.01 8.46 0.91
N ASP A 23 -2.17 7.57 1.89
CA ASP A 23 -1.08 6.99 2.66
C ASP A 23 -0.68 5.62 2.10
N MET A 24 0.52 5.57 1.53
CA MET A 24 1.07 4.35 0.97
C MET A 24 1.35 3.28 2.04
N ALA A 25 1.66 3.66 3.29
CA ALA A 25 1.89 2.69 4.36
C ALA A 25 0.60 1.92 4.68
N GLU A 26 -0.54 2.61 4.73
CA GLU A 26 -1.84 1.96 4.92
C GLU A 26 -2.18 1.02 3.76
N ALA A 27 -1.97 1.47 2.52
CA ALA A 27 -2.22 0.65 1.34
C ALA A 27 -1.39 -0.64 1.34
N LEU A 28 -0.11 -0.54 1.70
CA LEU A 28 0.80 -1.69 1.77
C LEU A 28 0.48 -2.65 2.91
N LEU A 29 -0.10 -2.16 4.01
CA LEU A 29 -0.46 -2.97 5.18
C LEU A 29 -1.83 -3.67 5.03
N LEU A 30 -2.78 -3.02 4.35
CA LEU A 30 -4.17 -3.49 4.30
C LEU A 30 -4.50 -4.30 3.05
N ALA A 31 -3.97 -3.89 1.90
CA ALA A 31 -4.49 -4.32 0.62
C ALA A 31 -3.78 -5.56 0.10
N ASP A 32 -4.52 -6.47 -0.53
CA ASP A 32 -3.93 -7.60 -1.23
C ASP A 32 -3.39 -7.19 -2.62
N ARG A 33 -3.92 -6.09 -3.17
CA ARG A 33 -3.55 -5.46 -4.44
C ARG A 33 -3.58 -3.94 -4.29
N VAL A 34 -2.57 -3.25 -4.80
CA VAL A 34 -2.44 -1.79 -4.74
C VAL A 34 -2.44 -1.23 -6.16
N VAL A 35 -3.36 -0.30 -6.42
CA VAL A 35 -3.43 0.47 -7.66
C VAL A 35 -3.04 1.90 -7.34
N VAL A 36 -1.94 2.36 -7.93
CA VAL A 36 -1.47 3.75 -7.78
C VAL A 36 -2.03 4.57 -8.94
N VAL A 37 -2.76 5.64 -8.61
CA VAL A 37 -3.28 6.59 -9.59
C VAL A 37 -2.48 7.88 -9.52
N ALA A 38 -1.91 8.30 -10.64
CA ALA A 38 -1.17 9.57 -10.77
C ALA A 38 -1.57 10.27 -12.07
N ALA A 39 -1.81 11.58 -12.00
CA ALA A 39 -2.22 12.41 -13.14
C ALA A 39 -3.38 11.82 -13.96
N GLY A 40 -4.38 11.25 -13.28
CA GLY A 40 -5.56 10.65 -13.91
C GLY A 40 -5.31 9.31 -14.60
N ARG A 41 -4.16 8.66 -14.39
CA ARG A 41 -3.81 7.36 -14.96
C ARG A 41 -3.38 6.36 -13.89
N ILE A 42 -3.55 5.07 -14.17
CA ILE A 42 -2.96 4.00 -13.36
C ILE A 42 -1.45 3.99 -13.65
N ALA A 43 -0.66 4.35 -12.64
CA ALA A 43 0.80 4.38 -12.70
C ALA A 43 1.42 3.06 -12.23
N ALA A 44 0.72 2.32 -11.36
CA ALA A 44 1.09 0.97 -10.96
C ALA A 44 -0.13 0.15 -10.57
N ASP A 45 -0.02 -1.16 -10.76
CA ASP A 45 -1.01 -2.15 -10.38
C ASP A 45 -0.27 -3.44 -10.00
N ALA A 46 -0.07 -3.64 -8.69
CA ALA A 46 0.77 -4.71 -8.20
C ALA A 46 0.43 -5.09 -6.75
N THR A 47 0.99 -6.21 -6.28
CA THR A 47 0.92 -6.56 -4.87
C THR A 47 1.84 -5.67 -4.02
N PRO A 48 1.56 -5.49 -2.72
CA PRO A 48 2.45 -4.75 -1.83
C PRO A 48 3.91 -5.25 -1.86
N ALA A 49 4.10 -6.57 -1.92
CA ALA A 49 5.41 -7.19 -1.96
C ALA A 49 6.21 -6.82 -3.22
N VAL A 50 5.55 -6.66 -4.37
CA VAL A 50 6.20 -6.19 -5.61
C VAL A 50 6.60 -4.73 -5.48
N LEU A 51 5.69 -3.88 -5.00
CA LEU A 51 5.96 -2.44 -4.83
C LEU A 51 7.12 -2.19 -3.86
N LEU A 52 7.20 -2.94 -2.76
CA LEU A 52 8.30 -2.83 -1.78
C LEU A 52 9.68 -3.18 -2.35
N ARG A 53 9.75 -4.00 -3.41
CA ARG A 53 11.01 -4.28 -4.13
C ARG A 53 11.45 -3.14 -5.06
N GLY A 54 10.57 -2.17 -5.29
CA GLY A 54 10.81 -1.03 -6.18
C GLY A 54 9.93 -1.07 -7.43
N HIS A 55 9.84 0.07 -8.11
CA HIS A 55 9.05 0.24 -9.33
C HIS A 55 9.82 1.16 -10.31
N PRO A 56 9.79 0.89 -11.63
CA PRO A 56 10.52 1.70 -12.61
C PRO A 56 9.93 3.10 -12.82
N ASP A 57 8.63 3.28 -12.55
CA ASP A 57 8.00 4.61 -12.59
C ASP A 57 8.52 5.48 -11.42
N PRO A 58 9.09 6.67 -11.69
CA PRO A 58 9.70 7.53 -10.67
C PRO A 58 8.70 8.10 -9.68
N THR A 59 7.45 8.37 -10.10
CA THR A 59 6.39 8.84 -9.21
C THR A 59 6.01 7.74 -8.21
N VAL A 60 5.82 6.52 -8.70
CA VAL A 60 5.52 5.35 -7.86
C VAL A 60 6.68 5.05 -6.91
N ALA A 61 7.93 5.08 -7.42
CA ALA A 61 9.12 4.86 -6.60
C ALA A 61 9.24 5.89 -5.46
N ALA A 62 8.99 7.18 -5.75
CA ALA A 62 9.01 8.23 -4.75
C ALA A 62 7.94 8.04 -3.67
N MET A 63 6.73 7.63 -4.05
CA MET A 63 5.62 7.34 -3.13
C MET A 63 5.94 6.17 -2.18
N ILE A 64 6.62 5.13 -2.66
CA ILE A 64 6.98 3.95 -1.85
C ILE A 64 8.21 4.21 -0.96
N ALA A 65 9.10 5.12 -1.37
CA ALA A 65 10.36 5.36 -0.67
C ALA A 65 10.17 5.80 0.79
N THR A 66 9.15 6.61 1.09
CA THR A 66 8.90 7.10 2.46
C THR A 66 8.41 5.99 3.41
N PRO A 67 7.34 5.23 3.08
CA PRO A 67 6.92 4.06 3.87
C PRO A 67 8.06 3.05 4.06
N ARG A 68 8.86 2.82 3.02
CA ARG A 68 9.99 1.86 3.06
C ARG A 68 11.02 2.27 4.11
N ARG A 69 11.42 3.55 4.14
CA ARG A 69 12.36 4.08 5.16
C ARG A 69 11.79 4.00 6.58
N GLN A 70 10.49 4.18 6.75
CA GLN A 70 9.85 4.06 8.07
C GLN A 70 9.82 2.60 8.55
N ALA A 71 9.48 1.67 7.66
CA ALA A 71 9.50 0.24 7.96
C ALA A 71 10.92 -0.25 8.31
N GLU A 72 11.95 0.18 7.54
CA GLU A 72 13.35 -0.14 7.82
C GLU A 72 13.82 0.38 9.19
N ARG A 73 13.40 1.59 9.59
CA ARG A 73 13.75 2.17 10.90
C ARG A 73 13.11 1.43 12.07
N LEU A 74 11.89 0.91 11.90
CA LEU A 74 11.20 0.15 12.94
C LEU A 74 11.75 -1.28 13.09
N ALA A 75 12.17 -1.90 11.99
CA ALA A 75 12.75 -3.25 12.01
C ALA A 75 14.21 -3.31 12.51
N GLY A 76 14.89 -2.17 12.56
CA GLY A 76 16.26 -2.04 13.09
C GLY A 76 16.36 -1.73 14.58
N LEU A 77 15.23 -1.71 15.29
CA LEU A 77 15.11 -1.61 16.76
C LEU A 77 14.82 -2.98 17.37
#